data_AF-A0A2E7DCW5-F1
#
_entry.id   AF-A0A2E7DCW5-F1
#
_cell.length_a   1.000
_cell.length_b   1.000
_cell.length_c   1.000
_cell.angle_alpha   90.00
_cell.angle_beta   90.00
_cell.angle_gamma   90.00
#
_symmetry.space_group_name_H-M   'P 1'
#
loop_
_entity.id
_entity.type
_entity.pdbx_description
1 polymer ?
#
loop_
_entity_poly.entity_id
_entity_poly.type
_entity_poly.pdbx_seq_one_letter_code
_entity_poly.pdbx_strand_id
1 'polypeptide(L)' 'MADNLFPCDDADQCYRAVTTAYHEMLARREDDRIAFKSALAVFRHHHPEVQPSKASFVIAEWLG' A
#
# COMPACT_ATOMS: atom_id res chain seq x y z
N MET A 1 -14.43 -0.55 5.11
CA MET A 1 -14.15 0.06 6.43
C MET A 1 -12.64 0.20 6.60
N ALA A 2 -12.01 1.13 5.89
CA ALA A 2 -10.61 1.53 6.07
C ALA A 2 -10.48 3.03 6.45
N ASP A 3 -11.63 3.69 6.61
CA ASP A 3 -11.82 5.14 6.74
C ASP A 3 -11.18 5.77 8.00
N ASN A 4 -10.67 4.97 8.93
CA ASN A 4 -10.32 5.43 10.28
C ASN A 4 -8.90 5.12 10.75
N LEU A 5 -8.04 4.53 9.91
CA LEU A 5 -6.67 4.18 10.31
C LEU A 5 -5.64 5.31 10.07
N PHE A 6 -5.92 6.25 9.18
CA PHE A 6 -5.08 7.42 8.93
C PHE A 6 -5.91 8.62 8.43
N PRO A 7 -5.89 9.78 9.12
CA PRO A 7 -6.44 11.03 8.60
C PRO A 7 -5.44 11.61 7.59
N CYS A 8 -5.45 11.09 6.37
CA CYS A 8 -4.75 11.69 5.25
C CYS A 8 -5.81 12.33 4.35
N ASP A 9 -5.68 13.63 4.07
CA ASP A 9 -6.56 14.34 3.12
C ASP A 9 -6.55 13.70 1.71
N ASP A 10 -5.55 12.87 1.41
CA ASP A 10 -5.36 12.14 0.15
C ASP A 10 -5.38 10.60 0.32
N ALA A 11 -6.04 10.08 1.36
CA ALA A 11 -6.12 8.64 1.63
C ALA A 11 -6.57 7.82 0.39
N ASP A 12 -7.49 8.37 -0.40
CA ASP A 12 -7.96 7.77 -1.66
C ASP A 12 -6.87 7.70 -2.74
N GLN A 13 -6.01 8.73 -2.86
CA GLN A 13 -4.92 8.73 -3.83
C GLN A 13 -3.83 7.74 -3.43
N CYS A 14 -3.49 7.70 -2.13
CA CYS A 14 -2.53 6.73 -1.61
C CYS A 14 -3.03 5.30 -1.78
N TYR A 15 -4.29 5.02 -1.44
CA TYR A 15 -4.92 3.72 -1.66
C TYR A 15 -4.84 3.29 -3.13
N ARG A 16 -5.22 4.18 -4.06
CA ARG A 16 -5.14 3.90 -5.50
C ARG A 16 -3.71 3.63 -5.95
N ALA A 17 -2.75 4.47 -5.55
CA ALA A 17 -1.34 4.30 -5.95
C ALA A 17 -0.76 2.96 -5.46
N VAL A 18 -1.04 2.59 -4.20
CA VAL A 18 -0.57 1.34 -3.59
C VAL A 18 -1.22 0.11 -4.24
N THR A 19 -2.54 0.14 -4.44
CA THR A 19 -3.27 -0.98 -5.07
C THR A 19 -2.92 -1.14 -6.54
N THR A 20 -2.71 -0.04 -7.28
CA THR A 20 -2.21 -0.08 -8.65
C THR A 20 -0.81 -0.69 -8.70
N ALA A 21 0.13 -0.25 -7.87
CA ALA A 21 1.48 -0.80 -7.85
C ALA A 21 1.51 -2.31 -7.56
N TYR A 22 0.66 -2.77 -6.64
CA TYR A 22 0.49 -4.19 -6.35
C TYR A 22 -0.02 -4.98 -7.57
N HIS A 23 -1.14 -4.55 -8.16
CA HIS A 23 -1.74 -5.25 -9.29
C HIS A 23 -0.89 -5.20 -10.56
N GLU A 24 -0.12 -4.14 -10.78
CA GLU A 24 0.82 -4.07 -11.89
C GLU A 24 1.92 -5.12 -11.79
N MET A 25 2.43 -5.40 -10.59
CA MET A 25 3.40 -6.47 -10.39
C MET A 25 2.77 -7.85 -10.63
N LEU A 26 1.54 -8.07 -10.14
CA LEU A 26 0.82 -9.32 -10.43
C LEU A 26 0.53 -9.49 -11.93
N ALA A 27 0.17 -8.43 -12.63
CA ALA A 27 -0.06 -8.46 -14.08
C ALA A 27 1.21 -8.83 -14.86
N ARG A 28 2.39 -8.51 -14.32
CA ARG A 28 3.70 -8.91 -14.86
C ARG A 28 4.11 -10.34 -14.47
N ARG A 29 3.28 -11.07 -13.74
CA ARG A 29 3.56 -12.40 -13.17
C ARG A 29 4.71 -12.43 -12.15
N GLU A 30 4.94 -11.31 -11.48
CA GLU A 30 5.86 -11.28 -10.34
C GLU A 30 5.27 -12.03 -9.14
N ASP A 31 6.14 -12.47 -8.24
CA ASP A 31 5.74 -13.11 -6.99
C ASP A 31 4.95 -12.16 -6.09
N ASP A 32 3.98 -12.69 -5.34
CA ASP A 32 3.14 -11.95 -4.40
C ASP A 32 3.96 -11.10 -3.41
N ARG A 33 5.11 -11.64 -2.94
CA ARG A 33 6.01 -10.90 -2.05
C ARG A 33 6.67 -9.71 -2.73
N ILE A 34 6.92 -9.79 -4.04
CA ILE A 34 7.48 -8.68 -4.83
C ILE A 34 6.40 -7.64 -5.09
N ALA A 35 5.18 -8.06 -5.40
CA ALA A 35 4.02 -7.19 -5.53
C ALA A 35 3.78 -6.42 -4.23
N PHE A 36 3.74 -7.11 -3.09
CA PHE A 36 3.55 -6.52 -1.77
C PHE A 36 4.67 -5.56 -1.40
N LYS A 37 5.94 -5.90 -1.67
CA LYS A 37 7.08 -4.99 -1.44
C LYS A 37 6.97 -3.71 -2.28
N SER A 38 6.47 -3.81 -3.50
CA SER A 38 6.29 -2.65 -4.39
C SER A 38 5.20 -1.72 -3.86
N ALA A 39 4.07 -2.29 -3.42
CA ALA A 39 3.00 -1.57 -2.73
C ALA A 39 3.53 -0.86 -1.46
N LEU A 40 4.35 -1.56 -0.67
CA LEU A 40 4.98 -1.02 0.55
C LEU A 40 5.99 0.10 0.24
N ALA A 41 6.72 0.01 -0.86
CA ALA A 41 7.64 1.06 -1.28
C ALA A 41 6.88 2.35 -1.64
N VAL A 42 5.78 2.24 -2.38
CA VAL A 42 4.92 3.38 -2.74
C VAL A 42 4.31 4.01 -1.50
N PHE A 43 3.72 3.21 -0.61
CA PHE A 43 3.14 3.71 0.64
C PHE A 43 4.17 4.47 1.49
N ARG A 44 5.36 3.91 1.66
CA ARG A 44 6.43 4.54 2.47
C ARG A 44 7.06 5.77 1.83
N HIS A 45 6.99 5.88 0.50
CA HIS A 45 7.40 7.10 -0.18
C HIS A 45 6.43 8.24 0.12
N HIS A 46 5.13 7.95 0.16
CA HIS A 46 4.09 8.93 0.47
C HIS A 46 3.99 9.23 1.99
N HIS A 47 4.20 8.21 2.82
CA HIS A 47 4.07 8.25 4.27
C HIS A 47 5.35 7.80 5.00
N PRO A 48 6.47 8.54 4.87
CA PRO A 48 7.71 8.21 5.55
C PRO A 48 7.60 8.29 7.08
N GLU A 49 6.62 9.05 7.61
CA GLU A 49 6.31 9.18 9.03
C GLU A 49 5.72 7.90 9.65
N VAL A 50 5.21 6.99 8.82
CA VAL A 50 4.56 5.76 9.30
C VAL A 50 5.60 4.68 9.54
N GLN A 51 5.56 4.10 10.73
CA GLN A 51 6.46 3.01 11.10
C GLN A 51 6.29 1.80 10.14
N PRO A 52 7.39 1.13 9.73
CA PRO A 52 7.34 0.03 8.76
C PRO A 52 6.36 -1.08 9.13
N SER A 53 6.29 -1.46 10.42
CA SER A 53 5.37 -2.49 10.90
C SER A 53 3.90 -2.09 10.72
N LYS A 54 3.58 -0.80 10.90
CA LYS A 54 2.23 -0.26 10.73
C LYS A 54 1.87 -0.13 9.24
N ALA A 55 2.82 0.29 8.41
CA ALA A 55 2.65 0.38 6.96
C ALA A 55 2.25 -0.98 6.35
N SER A 56 2.95 -2.06 6.72
CA SER A 56 2.62 -3.41 6.25
C SER A 56 1.20 -3.84 6.64
N PHE A 57 0.74 -3.50 7.85
CA PHE A 57 -0.59 -3.87 8.31
C PHE A 57 -1.70 -3.14 7.52
N VAL A 58 -1.52 -1.84 7.28
CA VAL A 58 -2.44 -1.03 6.47
C VAL A 58 -2.57 -1.58 5.06
N ILE A 59 -1.45 -1.90 4.43
CA ILE A 59 -1.45 -2.42 3.06
C ILE A 59 -2.09 -3.82 3.00
N ALA A 60 -1.82 -4.68 3.99
CA ALA A 60 -2.46 -5.98 4.06
C ALA A 60 -4.00 -5.87 4.22
N GLU A 61 -4.49 -4.87 4.95
CA GLU A 61 -5.92 -4.59 5.07
C GLU A 61 -6.52 -4.08 3.74
N TRP A 62 -5.80 -3.24 3.01
CA TRP A 62 -6.26 -2.70 1.72
C TRP A 62 -6.28 -3.73 0.59
N LEU A 63 -5.40 -4.74 0.66
CA LEU A 63 -5.27 -5.80 -0.34
C LEU A 63 -6.06 -7.08 -0.01
N GLY A 64 -6.58 -7.19 1.22
CA GLY A 64 -7.44 -8.29 1.66
C GLY A 64 -8.84 -8.22 1.08
#